data_AF-A0A1G2QIZ4-F1
#
_entry.id   AF-A0A1G2QIZ4-F1
#
_cell.length_a   1.000
_cell.length_b   1.000
_cell.length_c   1.000
_cell.angle_alpha   90.00
_cell.angle_beta   90.00
_cell.angle_gamma   90.00
#
_symmetry.space_group_name_H-M   'P 1'
#
loop_
_entity.id
_entity.type
_entity.pdbx_description
1 polymer ?
#
loop_
_entity_poly.entity_id
_entity_poly.type
_entity_poly.pdbx_seq_one_letter_code
_entity_poly.pdbx_strand_id
1 'polypeptide(L)' 'MTTPQKEALKHLAIVFFYSAVSAILPILIAYAENDPRWALLIPVINAGWYSVTRYLKEQRLIEDARGEE' A
#
# COMPACT_ATOMS: atom_id res chain seq x y z
N MET A 1 -19.50 -14.10 10.30
CA MET A 1 -18.61 -13.62 9.22
C MET A 1 -18.19 -14.81 8.39
N THR A 2 -18.42 -14.76 7.09
CA THR A 2 -17.93 -15.78 6.15
C THR A 2 -16.42 -15.61 5.93
N THR A 3 -15.72 -16.66 5.50
CA THR A 3 -14.27 -16.63 5.21
C THR A 3 -13.86 -15.49 4.25
N PRO A 4 -14.62 -15.22 3.16
CA PRO A 4 -14.32 -14.09 2.26
C PRO A 4 -14.40 -12.71 2.94
N GLN A 5 -15.37 -12.52 3.85
CA GLN A 5 -15.53 -11.25 4.57
C GLN A 5 -14.35 -10.99 5.52
N LYS A 6 -13.81 -12.05 6.13
CA LYS A 6 -12.63 -11.95 7.02
C LYS A 6 -11.38 -11.52 6.27
N GLU A 7 -11.15 -12.08 5.07
CA GLU A 7 -10.00 -11.71 4.23
C GLU A 7 -10.13 -10.30 3.64
N ALA A 8 -11.33 -9.90 3.21
CA ALA A 8 -11.58 -8.53 2.77
C ALA A 8 -11.31 -7.49 3.88
N LEU A 9 -11.72 -7.80 5.12
CA LEU A 9 -11.49 -6.92 6.27
C LEU A 9 -10.00 -6.79 6.61
N LYS A 10 -9.25 -7.90 6.55
CA LYS A 10 -7.79 -7.89 6.73
C LYS A 10 -7.12 -7.03 5.66
N HIS A 11 -7.51 -7.21 4.40
CA HIS A 11 -6.93 -6.45 3.30
C HIS A 11 -7.23 -4.95 3.44
N LEU A 12 -8.47 -4.60 3.79
CA LEU A 12 -8.87 -3.23 4.07
C LEU A 12 -8.03 -2.62 5.21
N ALA A 13 -7.84 -3.36 6.31
CA ALA A 13 -7.03 -2.92 7.43
C ALA A 13 -5.57 -2.67 7.00
N ILE A 14 -4.96 -3.59 6.25
CA ILE A 14 -3.58 -3.45 5.77
C ILE A 14 -3.42 -2.21 4.88
N VAL A 15 -4.33 -2.01 3.92
CA VAL A 15 -4.32 -0.85 3.02
C VAL A 15 -4.51 0.46 3.81
N PHE A 16 -5.43 0.46 4.79
CA PHE A 16 -5.67 1.62 5.64
C PHE A 16 -4.43 1.97 6.48
N PHE A 17 -3.84 0.99 7.17
CA PHE A 17 -2.64 1.21 7.98
C PHE A 17 -1.46 1.64 7.13
N TYR A 18 -1.25 1.03 5.96
CA TYR A 18 -0.21 1.45 5.03
C TYR A 18 -0.41 2.91 4.61
N SER A 19 -1.63 3.29 4.23
CA SER A 19 -1.95 4.66 3.79
C SER A 19 -1.76 5.67 4.93
N ALA A 20 -2.18 5.34 6.15
CA ALA A 20 -2.01 6.21 7.31
C ALA A 20 -0.53 6.36 7.71
N VAL A 21 0.22 5.26 7.78
CA VAL A 21 1.63 5.27 8.14
C VAL A 21 2.48 5.97 7.08
N SER A 22 2.24 5.68 5.80
CA SER A 22 2.97 6.31 4.68
C SER A 22 2.78 7.82 4.59
N ALA A 23 1.61 8.34 4.99
CA ALA A 23 1.37 9.78 5.02
C ALA A 23 2.02 10.46 6.24
N ILE A 24 1.99 9.83 7.41
CA ILE A 24 2.43 10.44 8.67
C ILE A 24 3.94 10.27 8.90
N LEU A 25 4.52 9.12 8.55
CA LEU A 25 5.91 8.79 8.86
C LEU A 25 6.93 9.78 8.26
N PRO A 26 6.81 10.23 6.99
CA PRO A 26 7.74 11.22 6.42
C PRO A 26 7.67 12.57 7.15
N ILE A 27 6.48 12.95 7.61
CA ILE A 27 6.25 14.19 8.36
C ILE A 27 6.90 14.09 9.74
N LEU A 28 6.74 12.95 10.43
CA LEU A 28 7.38 12.72 11.72
C LEU A 28 8.91 12.71 11.61
N ILE A 29 9.47 12.10 10.57
CA ILE A 29 10.91 12.09 10.32
C ILE A 29 11.41 13.52 10.04
N ALA A 30 10.71 14.28 9.17
CA ALA A 30 11.06 15.67 8.89
C ALA A 30 11.04 16.54 10.16
N TYR A 31 10.07 16.31 11.05
CA TYR A 31 9.98 17.00 12.34
C TYR A 31 11.11 16.61 13.30
N ALA A 32 11.45 15.32 13.39
CA ALA A 32 12.52 14.84 14.28
C ALA A 32 13.93 15.29 13.83
N GLU A 33 14.18 15.29 12.53
CA GLU A 33 15.48 15.64 11.93
C GLU A 33 15.61 17.14 11.64
N ASN A 34 14.53 17.92 11.78
CA ASN A 34 14.47 19.35 11.46
C ASN A 34 14.91 19.68 10.01
N ASP A 35 14.82 18.71 9.10
CA ASP A 35 15.15 18.84 7.67
C ASP A 35 13.90 18.56 6.82
N PRO A 36 13.37 19.56 6.08
CA PRO A 36 12.17 19.40 5.26
C PRO A 36 12.38 18.45 4.06
N ARG A 37 13.61 18.09 3.71
CA ARG A 37 13.93 17.18 2.59
C ARG A 37 13.38 15.78 2.81
N TRP A 38 13.14 15.37 4.06
CA TRP A 38 12.50 14.09 4.36
C TRP A 38 11.06 13.99 3.82
N ALA A 39 10.39 15.11 3.54
CA ALA A 39 9.11 15.13 2.83
C ALA A 39 9.22 14.57 1.39
N LEU A 40 10.41 14.55 0.79
CA LEU A 40 10.66 13.92 -0.52
C LEU A 40 10.53 12.39 -0.49
N LEU A 41 10.45 11.77 0.69
CA LEU A 41 10.11 10.36 0.80
C LEU A 41 8.65 10.07 0.45
N ILE A 42 7.75 11.06 0.57
CA ILE A 42 6.32 10.90 0.24
C ILE A 42 6.12 10.38 -1.20
N PRO A 43 6.69 11.01 -2.25
CA PRO A 43 6.56 10.48 -3.62
C PRO A 43 7.22 9.11 -3.80
N VAL A 44 8.32 8.81 -3.10
CA VAL A 44 8.99 7.50 -3.17
C VAL A 44 8.11 6.40 -2.59
N ILE A 45 7.52 6.63 -1.42
CA ILE A 45 6.61 5.68 -0.77
C ILE A 45 5.36 5.47 -1.63
N ASN A 46 4.80 6.54 -2.19
CA ASN A 46 3.66 6.46 -3.12
C ASN A 46 3.99 5.65 -4.39
N ALA A 47 5.17 5.85 -4.98
CA ALA A 47 5.61 5.09 -6.15
C ALA A 47 5.80 3.60 -5.83
N GLY A 48 6.36 3.29 -4.66
CA GLY A 48 6.46 1.92 -4.16
C GLY A 48 5.10 1.26 -4.01
N TRP A 49 4.15 1.95 -3.38
CA TRP A 49 2.78 1.45 -3.21
C TRP A 49 2.05 1.23 -4.55
N TYR A 50 2.17 2.19 -5.47
CA TYR A 50 1.59 2.06 -6.80
C TYR A 50 2.14 0.84 -7.54
N SER A 51 3.45 0.59 -7.43
CA SER A 51 4.10 -0.56 -8.05
C SER A 51 3.61 -1.88 -7.44
N VAL A 52 3.50 -1.96 -6.12
CA VAL A 52 2.99 -3.15 -5.42
C VAL A 52 1.53 -3.41 -5.77
N THR A 53 0.68 -2.39 -5.73
CA THR A 53 -0.75 -2.53 -6.06
C THR A 53 -0.95 -2.93 -7.52
N ARG A 54 -0.16 -2.35 -8.44
CA ARG A 54 -0.16 -2.75 -9.86
C ARG A 54 0.29 -4.19 -10.05
N TYR A 55 1.38 -4.59 -9.41
CA TYR A 55 1.90 -5.96 -9.49
C TYR A 55 0.88 -6.98 -8.98
N LEU A 56 0.27 -6.73 -7.83
CA LEU A 56 -0.77 -7.60 -7.26
C LEU A 56 -2.02 -7.67 -8.16
N LYS A 57 -2.38 -6.56 -8.81
CA LYS A 57 -3.48 -6.52 -9.77
C LYS A 57 -3.16 -7.31 -11.03
N GLU A 58 -1.94 -7.17 -11.56
CA GLU A 58 -1.47 -7.93 -12.73
C GLU A 58 -1.40 -9.43 -12.43
N GLN A 59 -0.92 -9.84 -11.25
CA GLN A 59 -0.95 -11.25 -10.83
C GLN A 59 -2.36 -11.83 -10.77
N ARG A 60 -3.32 -11.10 -10.19
CA ARG A 60 -4.73 -11.53 -10.17
C ARG A 60 -5.33 -11.65 -11.57
N LEU A 61 -5.05 -10.70 -12.45
CA LEU A 61 -5.51 -10.75 -13.84
C LEU A 61 -4.92 -11.95 -14.60
N ILE A 62 -3.66 -12.30 -14.35
CA ILE A 62 -3.02 -13.48 -14.93
C ILE A 62 -3.61 -14.77 -14.36
N GLU A 63 -3.95 -14.81 -13.08
CA GLU A 63 -4.52 -15.99 -12.41
C GLU A 63 -5.96 -16.26 -12.86
N ASP A 64 -6.79 -15.21 -13.01
CA ASP A 64 -8.14 -15.31 -13.57
C ASP A 64 -8.11 -15.76 -15.05
N ALA A 65 -7.19 -15.23 -15.86
CA ALA A 65 -7.06 -15.61 -17.27
C ALA A 65 -6.61 -17.07 -17.48
N ARG A 66 -6.01 -17.70 -16.48
CA ARG A 66 -5.48 -19.07 -16.54
C ARG A 66 -6.47 -20.12 -16.02
N GLY A 67 -7.53 -19.69 -15.33
CA GLY A 67 -8.60 -20.56 -14.85
C GLY A 67 -9.75 -20.76 -15.85
N GLU A 68 -9.70 -20.08 -16.99
CA GLU A 68 -10.68 -20.20 -18.10
C GLU A 68 -10.21 -21.13 -19.25
N GLU A 69 -9.07 -21.81 -19.10
CA GLU A 69 -8.61 -22.90 -19.99
C GLU A 69 -8.93 -24.28 -19.39
#